data_AF-A0A6J1AF03-F1
#
_entry.id   AF-A0A6J1AF03-F1
#
_cell.length_a   1.000
_cell.length_b   1.000
_cell.length_c   1.000
_cell.angle_alpha   90.00
_cell.angle_beta   90.00
_cell.angle_gamma   90.00
#
_symmetry.space_group_name_H-M   'P 1'
#
loop_
_entity.id
_entity.type
_entity.pdbx_description
1 polymer ?
#
loop_
_entity_poly.entity_id
_entity_poly.type
_entity_poly.pdbx_seq_one_letter_code
_entity_poly.pdbx_strand_id
1 'polypeptide(L)'
;MPAAGLKGAPKNPRELKDDTSSSREEKQILLRALSSPPFENYHVWWSLADSKYAGTALLVKKCLQPVKVSFSLDKTVSKHEPDGRVILAEFETVCILNTYAPNNGWKEEENSFQRRRKWDKRLLDFVVQSSDKPLIWCGDLNVSHEDIDVTHPEFFSAAKMNGYVPPNKEDWGQPGFTLAERKRFGAILKEILWIMLRGRLVDAYRYLHKEKDMERGFSWSGNPIGKYRGKRMRIDYFIVSDKLKDRIAACEMHGQGIELEGFYGSDHCPVSLHLSEECKAAN
;
A
#
# COMPACT_ATOMS: atom_id res chain seq x y z
N MET A 1 4.55 -9.64 12.33
CA MET A 1 5.21 -10.89 12.76
C MET A 1 5.76 -11.63 11.53
N PRO A 2 6.88 -12.37 11.63
CA PRO A 2 7.40 -13.17 10.53
C PRO A 2 6.54 -14.39 10.19
N ALA A 3 6.80 -14.97 9.03
CA ALA A 3 6.30 -16.28 8.60
C ALA A 3 6.71 -17.41 9.57
N ALA A 4 5.78 -18.33 9.82
CA ALA A 4 6.00 -19.52 10.64
C ALA A 4 6.98 -20.50 9.98
N GLY A 5 7.76 -21.21 10.80
CA GLY A 5 8.68 -22.24 10.33
C GLY A 5 9.97 -22.29 11.13
N LEU A 6 10.56 -23.48 11.22
CA LEU A 6 11.80 -23.73 11.95
C LEU A 6 13.01 -23.09 11.23
N LYS A 7 14.04 -22.74 12.02
CA LYS A 7 15.30 -22.23 11.48
C LYS A 7 15.92 -23.27 10.53
N GLY A 8 16.11 -22.89 9.26
CA GLY A 8 16.69 -23.77 8.23
C GLY A 8 15.68 -24.62 7.44
N ALA A 9 14.38 -24.52 7.74
CA ALA A 9 13.31 -25.16 6.99
C ALA A 9 12.52 -24.14 6.14
N PRO A 10 11.82 -24.57 5.06
CA PRO A 10 10.88 -23.72 4.35
C PRO A 10 9.83 -23.15 5.31
N LYS A 11 9.62 -21.84 5.28
CA LYS A 11 8.60 -21.17 6.08
C LYS A 11 7.24 -21.21 5.40
N ASN A 12 6.18 -21.23 6.19
CA ASN A 12 4.82 -21.00 5.75
C ASN A 12 4.47 -19.50 5.92
N PRO A 13 4.47 -18.71 4.83
CA PRO A 13 4.23 -17.27 4.91
C PRO A 13 2.75 -16.91 5.13
N ARG A 14 1.85 -17.90 5.19
CA ARG A 14 0.43 -17.70 5.50
C ARG A 14 0.12 -17.92 6.98
N GLU A 15 1.11 -18.28 7.78
CA GLU A 15 0.95 -18.58 9.19
C GLU A 15 1.89 -17.74 10.05
N LEU A 16 1.36 -17.32 11.20
CA LEU A 16 2.08 -16.53 12.18
C LEU A 16 3.08 -17.40 12.95
N LYS A 17 4.33 -16.95 12.99
CA LYS A 17 5.43 -17.57 13.73
C LYS A 17 5.13 -17.75 15.23
N ASP A 18 5.47 -18.91 15.77
CA ASP A 18 5.17 -19.32 17.15
C ASP A 18 6.23 -20.27 17.75
N ASP A 19 7.43 -20.30 17.19
CA ASP A 19 8.55 -21.14 17.66
C ASP A 19 9.22 -20.59 18.94
N THR A 20 9.17 -19.27 19.19
CA THR A 20 9.68 -18.63 20.42
C THR A 20 8.56 -18.26 21.39
N SER A 21 8.88 -18.12 22.68
CA SER A 21 7.90 -17.70 23.69
C SER A 21 7.30 -16.33 23.39
N SER A 22 8.13 -15.36 23.00
CA SER A 22 7.66 -14.02 22.59
C SER A 22 6.74 -14.09 21.37
N SER A 23 7.08 -14.86 20.33
CA SER A 23 6.21 -14.97 19.15
C SER A 23 4.90 -15.73 19.45
N ARG A 24 4.92 -16.70 20.39
CA ARG A 24 3.69 -17.36 20.87
C ARG A 24 2.76 -16.37 21.57
N GLU A 25 3.31 -15.53 22.43
CA GLU A 25 2.55 -14.51 23.15
C GLU A 25 1.93 -13.48 22.19
N GLU A 26 2.73 -12.94 21.25
CA GLU A 26 2.24 -12.03 20.21
C GLU A 26 1.12 -12.67 19.36
N LYS A 27 1.29 -13.93 18.94
CA LYS A 27 0.26 -14.69 18.20
C LYS A 27 -1.00 -14.88 19.04
N GLN A 28 -0.87 -15.21 20.32
CA GLN A 28 -2.03 -15.42 21.20
C GLN A 28 -2.85 -14.14 21.38
N ILE A 29 -2.18 -12.99 21.56
CA ILE A 29 -2.84 -11.67 21.66
C ILE A 29 -3.63 -11.39 20.37
N LEU A 30 -3.01 -11.59 19.21
CA LEU A 30 -3.66 -11.36 17.92
C LEU A 30 -4.83 -12.30 17.68
N LEU A 31 -4.68 -13.60 17.95
CA LEU A 31 -5.77 -14.56 17.78
C LEU A 31 -6.94 -14.28 18.72
N ARG A 32 -6.68 -13.82 19.95
CA ARG A 32 -7.74 -13.38 20.87
C ARG A 32 -8.50 -12.18 20.31
N ALA A 33 -7.80 -11.16 19.79
CA ALA A 33 -8.42 -10.00 19.17
C ALA A 33 -9.26 -10.39 17.93
N LEU A 34 -8.73 -11.26 17.08
CA LEU A 34 -9.42 -11.74 15.87
C LEU A 34 -10.60 -12.67 16.17
N SER A 35 -10.63 -13.29 17.35
CA SER A 35 -11.75 -14.14 17.79
C SER A 35 -12.83 -13.35 18.53
N SER A 36 -12.71 -12.02 18.62
CA SER A 36 -13.68 -11.15 19.30
C SER A 36 -14.42 -10.27 18.29
N PRO A 37 -15.66 -9.82 18.58
CA PRO A 37 -16.34 -8.82 17.77
C PRO A 37 -15.52 -7.52 17.60
N PRO A 38 -15.54 -6.88 16.42
CA PRO A 38 -16.23 -7.31 15.19
C PRO A 38 -15.42 -8.32 14.36
N PHE A 39 -14.15 -8.58 14.70
CA PHE A 39 -13.22 -9.34 13.87
C PHE A 39 -13.54 -10.83 13.74
N GLU A 40 -14.26 -11.40 14.70
CA GLU A 40 -14.75 -12.79 14.62
C GLU A 40 -15.60 -13.03 13.36
N ASN A 41 -16.17 -11.98 12.77
CA ASN A 41 -16.98 -12.04 11.55
C ASN A 41 -16.15 -11.88 10.27
N TYR A 42 -14.82 -11.99 10.34
CA TYR A 42 -13.92 -11.85 9.21
C TYR A 42 -13.09 -13.13 8.98
N HIS A 43 -12.83 -13.43 7.72
CA HIS A 43 -11.72 -14.27 7.29
C HIS A 43 -10.46 -13.43 7.19
N VAL A 44 -9.32 -13.99 7.60
CA VAL A 44 -8.02 -13.32 7.61
C VAL A 44 -7.06 -14.10 6.72
N TRP A 45 -6.44 -13.42 5.76
CA TRP A 45 -5.31 -13.95 4.99
C TRP A 45 -4.06 -13.19 5.36
N TRP A 46 -2.99 -13.94 5.61
CA TRP A 46 -1.66 -13.39 5.89
C TRP A 46 -0.74 -13.60 4.69
N SER A 47 0.03 -12.56 4.36
CA SER A 47 1.18 -12.65 3.47
C SER A 47 2.37 -12.15 4.25
N LEU A 48 3.20 -13.05 4.78
CA LEU A 48 4.26 -12.69 5.72
C LEU A 48 5.63 -12.87 5.08
N ALA A 49 6.55 -11.98 5.45
CA ALA A 49 7.96 -12.13 5.11
C ALA A 49 8.64 -13.13 6.04
N ASP A 50 9.81 -13.62 5.61
CA ASP A 50 10.67 -14.44 6.47
C ASP A 50 11.27 -13.66 7.65
N SER A 51 11.25 -12.33 7.60
CA SER A 51 11.79 -11.42 8.60
C SER A 51 10.68 -10.71 9.39
N LYS A 52 11.05 -9.92 10.42
CA LYS A 52 10.09 -9.04 11.14
C LYS A 52 9.65 -7.83 10.31
N TYR A 53 10.27 -7.59 9.15
CA TYR A 53 9.97 -6.47 8.27
C TYR A 53 9.03 -6.89 7.14
N ALA A 54 8.12 -5.99 6.77
CA ALA A 54 7.04 -6.23 5.82
C ALA A 54 5.98 -7.21 6.32
N GLY A 55 5.33 -7.88 5.38
CA GLY A 55 4.10 -8.61 5.61
C GLY A 55 2.84 -7.75 5.54
N THR A 56 1.76 -8.35 5.08
CA THR A 56 0.44 -7.74 4.93
C THR A 56 -0.64 -8.72 5.37
N ALA A 57 -1.81 -8.18 5.69
CA ALA A 57 -3.00 -8.96 5.99
C ALA A 57 -4.19 -8.45 5.20
N LEU A 58 -5.14 -9.33 4.90
CA LEU A 58 -6.43 -8.98 4.32
C LEU A 58 -7.53 -9.57 5.20
N LEU A 59 -8.46 -8.72 5.63
CA LEU A 59 -9.65 -9.11 6.37
C LEU A 59 -10.87 -8.94 5.47
N VAL A 60 -11.61 -10.03 5.24
CA VAL A 60 -12.86 -10.02 4.45
C VAL A 60 -13.99 -10.53 5.33
N LYS A 61 -15.13 -9.83 5.36
CA LYS A 61 -16.31 -10.29 6.10
C LYS A 61 -16.69 -11.70 5.64
N LYS A 62 -17.07 -12.58 6.57
CA LYS A 62 -17.44 -13.99 6.29
C LYS A 62 -18.64 -14.15 5.34
N CYS A 63 -19.48 -13.13 5.21
CA CYS A 63 -20.56 -13.12 4.22
C CYS A 63 -20.09 -12.87 2.78
N LEU A 64 -18.81 -12.52 2.57
CA LEU A 64 -18.20 -12.33 1.26
C LEU A 64 -17.15 -13.42 1.04
N GLN A 65 -17.19 -14.03 -0.14
CA GLN A 65 -16.27 -15.11 -0.49
C GLN A 65 -15.44 -14.73 -1.72
N PRO A 66 -14.11 -14.55 -1.59
CA PRO A 66 -13.26 -14.47 -2.76
C PRO A 66 -13.23 -15.83 -3.48
N VAL A 67 -13.29 -15.79 -4.81
CA VAL A 67 -13.11 -16.94 -5.71
C VAL A 67 -11.68 -17.47 -5.60
N LYS A 68 -10.70 -16.57 -5.48
CA LYS A 68 -9.29 -16.92 -5.37
C LYS A 68 -8.53 -15.88 -4.57
N VAL A 69 -7.56 -16.33 -3.78
CA VAL A 69 -6.59 -15.46 -3.11
C VAL A 69 -5.18 -15.92 -3.49
N SER A 70 -4.37 -15.00 -4.02
CA SER A 70 -2.96 -15.22 -4.37
C SER A 70 -2.05 -14.18 -3.71
N PHE A 71 -0.76 -14.50 -3.66
CA PHE A 71 0.24 -13.75 -2.88
C PHE A 71 1.46 -13.35 -3.71
N SER A 72 1.20 -13.11 -4.99
CA SER A 72 2.19 -12.79 -6.01
C SER A 72 1.54 -11.99 -7.13
N LEU A 73 2.30 -11.08 -7.72
CA LEU A 73 1.93 -10.39 -8.95
C LEU A 73 2.07 -11.30 -10.18
N ASP A 74 2.85 -12.37 -10.08
CA ASP A 74 2.95 -13.37 -11.15
C ASP A 74 1.79 -14.37 -11.02
N LYS A 75 0.85 -14.32 -11.97
CA LYS A 75 -0.32 -15.20 -12.01
C LYS A 75 0.00 -16.63 -12.45
N THR A 76 1.15 -16.85 -13.09
CA THR A 76 1.56 -18.15 -13.64
C THR A 76 2.28 -19.01 -12.61
N VAL A 77 2.86 -18.38 -11.60
CA VAL A 77 3.62 -19.05 -10.55
C VAL A 77 2.78 -19.12 -9.28
N SER A 78 2.55 -20.33 -8.75
CA SER A 78 1.80 -20.57 -7.51
C SER A 78 2.54 -20.13 -6.23
N LYS A 79 3.74 -19.56 -6.37
CA LYS A 79 4.66 -19.26 -5.28
C LYS A 79 4.32 -17.92 -4.62
N HIS A 80 4.30 -17.94 -3.29
CA HIS A 80 4.20 -16.73 -2.47
C HIS A 80 5.46 -15.85 -2.60
N GLU A 81 5.29 -14.53 -2.66
CA GLU A 81 6.44 -13.61 -2.70
C GLU A 81 7.20 -13.55 -1.36
N PRO A 82 8.54 -13.62 -1.36
CA PRO A 82 9.32 -13.76 -0.12
C PRO A 82 9.15 -12.61 0.88
N ASP A 83 8.74 -11.43 0.41
CA ASP A 83 8.59 -10.23 1.24
C ASP A 83 7.19 -10.05 1.84
N GLY A 84 6.21 -10.88 1.48
CA GLY A 84 4.84 -10.77 2.00
C GLY A 84 4.10 -9.48 1.64
N ARG A 85 4.47 -8.85 0.51
CA ARG A 85 4.02 -7.51 0.11
C ARG A 85 2.81 -7.48 -0.79
N VAL A 86 2.19 -8.62 -1.08
CA VAL A 86 1.12 -8.76 -2.08
C VAL A 86 0.04 -9.69 -1.56
N ILE A 87 -1.20 -9.22 -1.56
CA ILE A 87 -2.40 -10.06 -1.49
C ILE A 87 -3.31 -9.64 -2.64
N LEU A 88 -3.61 -10.56 -3.54
CA LEU A 88 -4.61 -10.38 -4.60
C LEU A 88 -5.80 -11.27 -4.28
N ALA A 89 -6.95 -10.65 -3.96
CA ALA A 89 -8.21 -11.32 -3.75
C ALA A 89 -9.14 -11.07 -4.93
N GLU A 90 -9.51 -12.14 -5.63
CA GLU A 90 -10.44 -12.09 -6.75
C GLU A 90 -11.84 -12.46 -6.26
N PHE A 91 -12.80 -11.55 -6.38
CA PHE A 91 -14.23 -11.81 -6.23
C PHE A 91 -14.85 -12.02 -7.61
N GLU A 92 -16.13 -12.37 -7.66
CA GLU A 92 -16.85 -12.56 -8.93
C GLU A 92 -16.82 -11.29 -9.79
N THR A 93 -17.06 -10.13 -9.17
CA THR A 93 -17.25 -8.85 -9.86
C THR A 93 -16.08 -7.88 -9.76
N VAL A 94 -15.12 -8.10 -8.85
CA VAL A 94 -14.00 -7.17 -8.60
C VAL A 94 -12.74 -7.91 -8.14
N CYS A 95 -11.57 -7.38 -8.50
CA CYS A 95 -10.28 -7.76 -7.94
C CYS A 95 -9.82 -6.72 -6.91
N ILE A 96 -9.36 -7.18 -5.76
CA ILE A 96 -8.70 -6.34 -4.75
C ILE A 96 -7.22 -6.74 -4.68
N LEU A 97 -6.35 -5.81 -5.07
CA LEU A 97 -4.91 -5.93 -4.91
C LEU A 97 -4.48 -5.08 -3.71
N ASN A 98 -4.10 -5.72 -2.61
CA ASN A 98 -3.42 -5.06 -1.51
C ASN A 98 -1.90 -5.19 -1.68
N THR A 99 -1.19 -4.07 -1.59
CA THR A 99 0.27 -4.08 -1.63
C THR A 99 0.90 -3.20 -0.57
N TYR A 100 2.06 -3.64 -0.10
CA TYR A 100 3.00 -2.79 0.65
C TYR A 100 4.27 -2.62 -0.17
N ALA A 101 4.39 -1.50 -0.88
CA ALA A 101 5.53 -1.26 -1.75
C ALA A 101 6.85 -1.12 -0.96
N PRO A 102 8.00 -1.58 -1.50
CA PRO A 102 9.29 -1.34 -0.87
C PRO A 102 9.60 0.16 -0.73
N ASN A 103 9.95 0.61 0.47
CA ASN A 103 10.55 1.92 0.68
C ASN A 103 12.05 1.87 0.35
N ASN A 104 12.58 2.89 -0.34
CA ASN A 104 14.00 2.95 -0.68
C ASN A 104 14.91 3.18 0.54
N GLY A 105 14.37 3.78 1.60
CA GLY A 105 15.11 4.12 2.81
C GLY A 105 16.29 5.04 2.55
N TRP A 106 17.09 5.25 3.60
CA TRP A 106 18.25 6.14 3.59
C TRP A 106 19.58 5.38 3.72
N LYS A 107 19.57 4.08 3.41
CA LYS A 107 20.74 3.23 3.56
C LYS A 107 21.59 3.24 2.30
N GLU A 108 22.90 3.15 2.46
CA GLU A 108 23.89 2.94 1.39
C GLU A 108 23.79 1.55 0.73
N GLU A 109 22.62 0.91 0.78
CA GLU A 109 22.39 -0.33 0.07
C GLU A 109 22.03 0.03 -1.37
N GLU A 110 23.00 -0.10 -2.29
CA GLU A 110 22.85 0.12 -3.74
C GLU A 110 21.60 -0.58 -4.33
N ASN A 111 21.15 -1.64 -3.66
CA ASN A 111 20.01 -2.46 -4.06
C ASN A 111 18.63 -1.86 -3.73
N SER A 112 18.49 -0.83 -2.90
CA SER A 112 17.16 -0.35 -2.48
C SER A 112 16.36 0.26 -3.64
N PHE A 113 16.95 1.24 -4.33
CA PHE A 113 16.37 1.86 -5.53
C PHE A 113 16.19 0.86 -6.68
N GLN A 114 17.13 -0.07 -6.86
CA GLN A 114 16.99 -1.13 -7.86
C GLN A 114 15.82 -2.08 -7.54
N ARG A 115 15.66 -2.47 -6.28
CA ARG A 115 14.54 -3.29 -5.80
C ARG A 115 13.22 -2.57 -6.04
N ARG A 116 13.13 -1.27 -5.72
CA ARG A 116 11.92 -0.47 -5.97
C ARG A 116 11.63 -0.33 -7.47
N ARG A 117 12.63 -0.07 -8.32
CA ARG A 117 12.45 -0.04 -9.79
C ARG A 117 11.91 -1.36 -10.33
N LYS A 118 12.47 -2.49 -9.88
CA LYS A 118 12.00 -3.82 -10.27
C LYS A 118 10.56 -4.07 -9.80
N TRP A 119 10.22 -3.64 -8.59
CA TRP A 119 8.86 -3.70 -8.06
C TRP A 119 7.87 -2.89 -8.90
N ASP A 120 8.18 -1.62 -9.17
CA ASP A 120 7.31 -0.74 -9.96
C ASP A 120 7.09 -1.30 -11.37
N LYS A 121 8.14 -1.83 -12.01
CA LYS A 121 8.01 -2.52 -13.31
C LYS A 121 7.09 -3.73 -13.23
N ARG A 122 7.23 -4.58 -12.21
CA ARG A 122 6.37 -5.76 -12.03
C ARG A 122 4.91 -5.38 -11.80
N LEU A 123 4.65 -4.29 -11.07
CA LEU A 123 3.29 -3.77 -10.91
C LEU A 123 2.73 -3.24 -12.22
N LEU A 124 3.52 -2.47 -12.98
CA LEU A 124 3.12 -2.02 -14.31
C LEU A 124 2.75 -3.21 -15.21
N ASP A 125 3.63 -4.22 -15.28
CA ASP A 125 3.42 -5.44 -16.06
C ASP A 125 2.13 -6.16 -15.62
N PHE A 126 1.90 -6.29 -14.31
CA PHE A 126 0.68 -6.89 -13.75
C PHE A 126 -0.58 -6.11 -14.16
N VAL A 127 -0.53 -4.78 -14.03
CA VAL A 127 -1.65 -3.89 -14.32
C VAL A 127 -2.01 -3.94 -15.81
N VAL A 128 -1.01 -3.91 -16.70
CA VAL A 128 -1.20 -4.02 -18.15
C VAL A 128 -1.78 -5.39 -18.54
N GLN A 129 -1.35 -6.46 -17.87
CA GLN A 129 -1.83 -7.82 -18.10
C GLN A 129 -3.11 -8.17 -17.32
N SER A 130 -3.66 -7.23 -16.54
CA SER A 130 -4.85 -7.48 -15.73
C SER A 130 -6.07 -7.75 -16.62
N SER A 131 -6.99 -8.58 -16.15
CA SER A 131 -8.20 -8.95 -16.91
C SER A 131 -9.18 -7.78 -16.97
N ASP A 132 -10.24 -7.92 -17.75
CA ASP A 132 -11.32 -6.91 -17.84
C ASP A 132 -12.13 -6.72 -16.55
N LYS A 133 -11.89 -7.54 -15.52
CA LYS A 133 -12.54 -7.43 -14.22
C LYS A 133 -12.06 -6.14 -13.52
N PRO A 134 -12.96 -5.30 -12.99
CA PRO A 134 -12.59 -4.10 -12.25
C PRO A 134 -11.55 -4.36 -11.16
N LEU A 135 -10.61 -3.44 -10.99
CA LEU A 135 -9.52 -3.54 -10.02
C LEU A 135 -9.62 -2.41 -9.00
N ILE A 136 -9.46 -2.77 -7.73
CA ILE A 136 -9.16 -1.87 -6.63
C ILE A 136 -7.77 -2.24 -6.12
N TRP A 137 -6.81 -1.34 -6.26
CA TRP A 137 -5.46 -1.47 -5.77
C TRP A 137 -5.26 -0.56 -4.56
N CYS A 138 -4.91 -1.13 -3.41
CA CYS A 138 -4.76 -0.40 -2.16
C CYS A 138 -3.50 -0.78 -1.36
N GLY A 139 -3.26 0.00 -0.30
CA GLY A 139 -2.19 -0.18 0.66
C GLY A 139 -1.17 0.97 0.65
N ASP A 140 -0.07 0.78 1.37
CA ASP A 140 1.06 1.72 1.39
C ASP A 140 1.90 1.53 0.12
N LEU A 141 1.78 2.50 -0.79
CA LEU A 141 2.47 2.50 -2.08
C LEU A 141 3.83 3.21 -2.01
N ASN A 142 4.22 3.74 -0.83
CA ASN A 142 5.48 4.42 -0.59
C ASN A 142 5.83 5.43 -1.69
N VAL A 143 4.85 6.25 -2.09
CA VAL A 143 5.03 7.34 -3.05
C VAL A 143 3.96 8.39 -2.84
N SER A 144 4.33 9.67 -2.75
CA SER A 144 3.44 10.82 -2.87
C SER A 144 3.57 11.34 -4.29
N HIS A 145 2.48 11.29 -5.05
CA HIS A 145 2.52 11.46 -6.50
C HIS A 145 2.87 12.89 -6.92
N GLU A 146 2.20 13.87 -6.30
CA GLU A 146 2.33 15.28 -6.64
C GLU A 146 2.70 16.16 -5.44
N ASP A 147 3.11 17.40 -5.67
CA ASP A 147 3.51 18.32 -4.59
C ASP A 147 2.38 18.61 -3.60
N ILE A 148 1.13 18.47 -4.06
CA ILE A 148 -0.07 18.57 -3.23
C ILE A 148 -0.19 17.42 -2.21
N ASP A 149 0.52 16.31 -2.44
CA ASP A 149 0.48 15.10 -1.62
C ASP A 149 1.50 15.10 -0.48
N VAL A 150 2.23 16.19 -0.30
CA VAL A 150 3.15 16.39 0.82
C VAL A 150 2.98 17.76 1.45
N THR A 151 3.22 17.90 2.76
CA THR A 151 3.10 19.21 3.41
C THR A 151 4.20 20.18 2.99
N HIS A 152 5.44 19.69 2.83
CA HIS A 152 6.64 20.49 2.56
C HIS A 152 7.39 19.96 1.33
N PRO A 153 6.93 20.24 0.09
CA PRO A 153 7.52 19.68 -1.13
C PRO A 153 9.01 19.99 -1.25
N GLU A 154 9.43 21.23 -0.98
CA GLU A 154 10.84 21.63 -1.02
C GLU A 154 11.72 20.83 -0.03
N PHE A 155 11.22 20.62 1.19
CA PHE A 155 11.93 19.83 2.20
C PHE A 155 12.11 18.38 1.73
N PHE A 156 11.06 17.77 1.20
CA PHE A 156 11.12 16.38 0.76
C PHE A 156 11.97 16.23 -0.50
N SER A 157 11.86 17.13 -1.48
CA SER A 157 12.67 17.08 -2.70
C SER A 157 14.16 17.34 -2.44
N ALA A 158 14.50 18.15 -1.45
CA ALA A 158 15.89 18.47 -1.11
C ALA A 158 16.48 17.58 0.01
N ALA A 159 15.70 16.65 0.56
CA ALA A 159 16.12 15.87 1.72
C ALA A 159 17.41 15.08 1.43
N LYS A 160 18.33 15.13 2.39
CA LYS A 160 19.54 14.31 2.44
C LYS A 160 19.67 13.80 3.87
N MET A 161 19.73 12.49 4.07
CA MET A 161 19.96 11.90 5.39
C MET A 161 21.41 11.42 5.48
N ASN A 162 22.10 11.82 6.54
CA ASN A 162 23.46 11.39 6.85
C ASN A 162 24.50 11.64 5.74
N GLY A 163 24.27 12.65 4.88
CA GLY A 163 25.17 12.97 3.77
C GLY A 163 25.10 12.01 2.59
N TYR A 164 24.26 10.96 2.65
CA TYR A 164 24.07 10.06 1.51
C TYR A 164 23.42 10.78 0.34
N VAL A 165 24.03 10.64 -0.84
CA VAL A 165 23.53 11.16 -2.11
C VAL A 165 23.43 9.98 -3.07
N PRO A 166 22.22 9.63 -3.54
CA PRO A 166 22.06 8.58 -4.53
C PRO A 166 22.87 8.87 -5.81
N PRO A 167 23.39 7.84 -6.49
CA PRO A 167 24.24 8.01 -7.68
C PRO A 167 23.49 8.70 -8.83
N ASN A 168 22.18 8.50 -8.94
CA ASN A 168 21.34 9.14 -9.97
C ASN A 168 20.62 10.36 -9.40
N LYS A 169 20.66 11.48 -10.14
CA LYS A 169 19.97 12.73 -9.76
C LYS A 169 18.47 12.59 -9.59
N GLU A 170 17.84 11.67 -10.33
CA GLU A 170 16.39 11.43 -10.25
C GLU A 170 15.95 10.72 -8.97
N ASP A 171 16.90 10.07 -8.28
CA ASP A 171 16.69 9.39 -7.00
C ASP A 171 16.96 10.34 -5.81
N TRP A 172 17.30 11.61 -6.06
CA TRP A 172 17.53 12.61 -5.00
C TRP A 172 16.23 12.99 -4.28
N GLY A 173 16.37 13.31 -3.00
CA GLY A 173 15.27 13.67 -2.10
C GLY A 173 14.84 12.52 -1.20
N GLN A 174 13.72 12.73 -0.52
CA GLN A 174 13.13 11.77 0.41
C GLN A 174 12.57 10.56 -0.36
N PRO A 175 12.94 9.32 0.00
CA PRO A 175 12.23 8.11 -0.42
C PRO A 175 10.72 8.23 -0.22
N GLY A 176 9.97 7.95 -1.28
CA GLY A 176 8.54 8.20 -1.36
C GLY A 176 8.18 9.55 -1.98
N PHE A 177 9.14 10.41 -2.31
CA PHE A 177 8.89 11.67 -3.03
C PHE A 177 9.99 12.01 -4.04
N THR A 178 10.83 11.03 -4.40
CA THR A 178 11.85 11.24 -5.45
C THR A 178 11.18 11.42 -6.81
N LEU A 179 11.85 12.15 -7.70
CA LEU A 179 11.34 12.37 -9.07
C LEU A 179 11.11 11.04 -9.79
N ALA A 180 12.02 10.07 -9.60
CA ALA A 180 11.94 8.77 -10.25
C ALA A 180 10.75 7.93 -9.77
N GLU A 181 10.46 7.91 -8.46
CA GLU A 181 9.27 7.23 -7.91
C GLU A 181 7.97 7.87 -8.42
N ARG A 182 7.88 9.20 -8.37
CA ARG A 182 6.72 9.96 -8.86
C ARG A 182 6.44 9.68 -10.33
N LYS A 183 7.47 9.72 -11.19
CA LYS A 183 7.35 9.43 -12.62
C LYS A 183 6.88 8.01 -12.89
N ARG A 184 7.45 7.00 -12.22
CA ARG A 184 7.05 5.60 -12.40
C ARG A 184 5.63 5.35 -11.91
N PHE A 185 5.24 5.92 -10.77
CA PHE A 185 3.87 5.84 -10.28
C PHE A 185 2.88 6.49 -11.25
N GLY A 186 3.19 7.70 -11.72
CA GLY A 186 2.40 8.38 -12.75
C GLY A 186 2.30 7.59 -14.06
N ALA A 187 3.36 6.88 -14.46
CA ALA A 187 3.32 5.98 -15.60
C ALA A 187 2.34 4.81 -15.34
N ILE A 188 2.40 4.14 -14.18
CA ILE A 188 1.44 3.06 -13.85
C ILE A 188 -0.01 3.55 -13.94
N LEU A 189 -0.30 4.76 -13.46
CA LEU A 189 -1.65 5.34 -13.54
C LEU A 189 -2.08 5.68 -14.99
N LYS A 190 -1.13 6.11 -15.84
CA LYS A 190 -1.37 6.57 -17.22
C LYS A 190 -1.34 5.46 -18.27
N GLU A 191 -0.47 4.45 -18.13
CA GLU A 191 -0.15 3.47 -19.18
C GLU A 191 -1.35 2.59 -19.59
N ILE A 192 -2.38 2.44 -18.75
CA ILE A 192 -3.63 1.76 -19.20
C ILE A 192 -4.38 2.59 -20.26
N LEU A 193 -4.06 3.87 -20.45
CA LEU A 193 -4.70 4.71 -21.46
C LEU A 193 -4.26 4.35 -22.89
N TRP A 194 -3.04 3.85 -23.10
CA TRP A 194 -2.45 3.78 -24.45
C TRP A 194 -2.54 2.38 -25.08
N ILE A 195 -2.45 1.30 -24.29
CA ILE A 195 -2.21 -0.04 -24.85
C ILE A 195 -3.48 -0.87 -25.02
N MET A 196 -4.51 -0.71 -24.18
CA MET A 196 -5.72 -1.55 -24.25
C MET A 196 -6.95 -0.76 -23.81
N LEU A 197 -8.08 -1.00 -24.46
CA LEU A 197 -9.43 -0.44 -24.21
C LEU A 197 -9.99 -0.72 -22.78
N ARG A 198 -9.14 -0.89 -21.76
CA ARG A 198 -9.43 -1.35 -20.40
C ARG A 198 -9.65 -0.23 -19.37
N GLY A 199 -9.48 1.03 -19.78
CA GLY A 199 -9.77 2.21 -18.97
C GLY A 199 -8.64 2.62 -18.01
N ARG A 200 -8.60 3.89 -17.62
CA ARG A 200 -7.55 4.47 -16.75
C ARG A 200 -7.56 3.88 -15.33
N LEU A 201 -6.45 3.96 -14.62
CA LEU A 201 -6.47 3.89 -13.15
C LEU A 201 -6.70 5.29 -12.58
N VAL A 202 -7.55 5.36 -11.56
CA VAL A 202 -8.00 6.59 -10.93
C VAL A 202 -7.58 6.54 -9.46
N ASP A 203 -6.81 7.53 -9.03
CA ASP A 203 -6.59 7.80 -7.60
C ASP A 203 -7.90 8.29 -6.97
N ALA A 204 -8.54 7.45 -6.14
CA ALA A 204 -9.87 7.73 -5.62
C ALA A 204 -9.91 8.96 -4.70
N TYR A 205 -8.83 9.21 -3.94
CA TYR A 205 -8.74 10.40 -3.09
C TYR A 205 -8.68 11.65 -3.96
N ARG A 206 -7.77 11.70 -4.94
CA ARG A 206 -7.66 12.85 -5.85
C ARG A 206 -8.79 12.96 -6.87
N TYR A 207 -9.58 11.91 -7.05
CA TYR A 207 -10.82 12.01 -7.80
C TYR A 207 -11.83 12.93 -7.10
N LEU A 208 -11.96 12.83 -5.77
CA LEU A 208 -12.88 13.64 -4.97
C LEU A 208 -12.25 14.95 -4.45
N HIS A 209 -11.01 14.90 -3.97
CA HIS A 209 -10.33 16.00 -3.29
C HIS A 209 -9.26 16.62 -4.20
N LYS A 210 -9.69 17.56 -5.05
CA LYS A 210 -8.82 18.24 -6.04
C LYS A 210 -7.82 19.19 -5.40
N GLU A 211 -8.17 19.74 -4.25
CA GLU A 211 -7.37 20.75 -3.56
C GLU A 211 -6.54 20.13 -2.43
N LYS A 212 -5.62 20.93 -1.91
CA LYS A 212 -4.74 20.52 -0.82
C LYS A 212 -5.50 20.65 0.49
N ASP A 213 -5.69 19.54 1.17
CA ASP A 213 -6.16 19.54 2.55
C ASP A 213 -4.96 19.43 3.48
N MET A 214 -4.63 20.52 4.17
CA MET A 214 -3.51 20.57 5.10
C MET A 214 -3.79 19.89 6.45
N GLU A 215 -5.05 19.59 6.73
CA GLU A 215 -5.49 18.99 7.98
C GLU A 215 -5.55 17.47 7.86
N ARG A 216 -6.26 16.96 6.83
CA ARG A 216 -6.56 15.54 6.64
C ARG A 216 -5.95 14.92 5.40
N GLY A 217 -5.33 15.68 4.50
CA GLY A 217 -4.89 15.17 3.19
C GLY A 217 -3.68 14.24 3.16
N PHE A 218 -3.26 13.67 4.29
CA PHE A 218 -2.03 12.87 4.41
C PHE A 218 -2.27 11.61 5.22
N SER A 219 -1.66 10.51 4.77
CA SER A 219 -1.79 9.20 5.39
C SER A 219 -0.64 8.85 6.32
N TRP A 220 0.53 9.46 6.12
CA TRP A 220 1.72 9.29 6.94
C TRP A 220 2.15 10.60 7.57
N SER A 221 2.60 10.55 8.83
CA SER A 221 3.21 11.68 9.50
C SER A 221 4.55 11.32 10.10
N GLY A 222 5.50 12.23 9.89
CA GLY A 222 6.79 12.18 10.55
C GLY A 222 6.69 12.28 12.07
N ASN A 223 7.77 11.86 12.74
CA ASN A 223 7.87 11.91 14.19
C ASN A 223 7.50 13.32 14.71
N PRO A 224 6.68 13.42 15.78
CA PRO A 224 6.25 14.70 16.30
C PRO A 224 7.41 15.53 16.88
N ILE A 225 8.59 14.95 17.04
CA ILE A 225 9.80 15.63 17.54
C ILE A 225 10.89 15.62 16.47
N GLY A 226 11.65 16.72 16.42
CA GLY A 226 12.83 16.85 15.57
C GLY A 226 12.50 17.24 14.13
N LYS A 227 13.41 16.89 13.21
CA LYS A 227 13.38 17.44 11.84
C LYS A 227 12.15 17.06 11.03
N TYR A 228 11.38 16.03 11.42
CA TYR A 228 10.17 15.60 10.72
C TYR A 228 8.87 16.12 11.37
N ARG A 229 8.94 16.94 12.43
CA ARG A 229 7.75 17.52 13.06
C ARG A 229 6.93 18.30 12.03
N GLY A 230 5.64 17.97 11.91
CA GLY A 230 4.70 18.61 10.97
C GLY A 230 4.86 18.21 9.50
N LYS A 231 5.82 17.33 9.16
CA LYS A 231 6.04 16.84 7.81
C LYS A 231 5.23 15.58 7.57
N ARG A 232 4.35 15.62 6.57
CA ARG A 232 3.38 14.57 6.28
C ARG A 232 3.36 14.28 4.80
N MET A 233 3.02 13.04 4.46
CA MET A 233 3.00 12.50 3.11
C MET A 233 1.72 11.70 2.91
N ARG A 234 1.13 11.76 1.72
CA ARG A 234 0.07 10.84 1.29
C ARG A 234 0.71 9.71 0.50
N ILE A 235 0.85 8.55 1.14
CA ILE A 235 1.51 7.37 0.57
C ILE A 235 0.63 6.12 0.57
N ASP A 236 -0.54 6.18 1.19
CA ASP A 236 -1.55 5.14 1.21
C ASP A 236 -2.69 5.49 0.26
N TYR A 237 -3.11 4.53 -0.56
CA TYR A 237 -4.02 4.79 -1.67
C TYR A 237 -5.16 3.80 -1.75
N PHE A 238 -6.24 4.26 -2.38
CA PHE A 238 -7.11 3.42 -3.19
C PHE A 238 -7.02 3.90 -4.65
N ILE A 239 -6.43 3.07 -5.49
CA ILE A 239 -6.38 3.25 -6.94
C ILE A 239 -7.45 2.34 -7.55
N VAL A 240 -8.40 2.90 -8.28
CA VAL A 240 -9.54 2.15 -8.83
C VAL A 240 -9.52 2.19 -10.35
N SER A 241 -9.94 1.10 -10.99
CA SER A 241 -10.17 1.10 -12.44
C SER A 241 -11.27 2.09 -12.81
N ASP A 242 -11.17 2.73 -13.99
CA ASP A 242 -12.13 3.72 -14.52
C ASP A 242 -13.57 3.20 -14.50
N LYS A 243 -13.77 1.88 -14.66
CA LYS A 243 -15.07 1.18 -14.56
C LYS A 243 -15.79 1.38 -13.20
N LEU A 244 -15.07 1.77 -12.15
CA LEU A 244 -15.61 2.01 -10.80
C LEU A 244 -15.59 3.49 -10.41
N LYS A 245 -15.08 4.39 -11.26
CA LYS A 245 -14.82 5.79 -10.87
C LYS A 245 -16.11 6.53 -10.45
N ASP A 246 -17.20 6.31 -11.20
CA ASP A 246 -18.46 7.02 -10.99
C ASP A 246 -19.24 6.44 -9.79
N ARG A 247 -18.73 5.34 -9.21
CA ARG A 247 -19.20 4.76 -7.96
C ARG A 247 -18.41 5.27 -6.76
N ILE A 248 -17.33 6.04 -6.92
CA ILE A 248 -16.58 6.58 -5.79
C ILE A 248 -17.47 7.58 -5.04
N ALA A 249 -17.94 7.17 -3.86
CA ALA A 249 -18.80 7.97 -3.01
C ALA A 249 -17.99 8.79 -2.00
N ALA A 250 -16.99 8.17 -1.37
CA ALA A 250 -16.06 8.82 -0.44
C ALA A 250 -14.70 8.12 -0.47
N CYS A 251 -13.63 8.87 -0.23
CA CYS A 251 -12.28 8.33 -0.05
C CYS A 251 -11.56 9.21 0.98
N GLU A 252 -11.49 8.75 2.23
CA GLU A 252 -11.14 9.60 3.37
C GLU A 252 -9.87 9.10 4.07
N MET A 253 -9.08 10.06 4.52
CA MET A 253 -7.98 9.85 5.46
C MET A 253 -8.51 10.08 6.87
N HIS A 254 -8.21 9.17 7.79
CA HIS A 254 -8.73 9.23 9.16
C HIS A 254 -7.76 9.87 10.16
N GLY A 255 -6.60 10.32 9.69
CA GLY A 255 -5.60 11.02 10.50
C GLY A 255 -5.65 12.53 10.30
N GLN A 256 -5.42 13.29 11.36
CA GLN A 256 -5.40 14.75 11.28
C GLN A 256 -4.38 15.42 12.22
N GLY A 257 -3.99 16.64 11.83
CA GLY A 257 -3.20 17.53 12.65
C GLY A 257 -1.75 17.08 12.86
N ILE A 258 -1.01 17.88 13.63
CA ILE A 258 0.39 17.61 14.01
C ILE A 258 0.50 16.73 15.26
N GLU A 259 -0.61 16.60 16.00
CA GLU A 259 -0.72 15.82 17.23
C GLU A 259 -1.11 14.35 16.98
N LEU A 260 -1.13 13.93 15.71
CA LEU A 260 -1.36 12.54 15.28
C LEU A 260 -2.71 11.95 15.72
N GLU A 261 -3.76 12.77 15.72
CA GLU A 261 -5.10 12.27 15.97
C GLU A 261 -5.52 11.30 14.86
N GLY A 262 -6.08 10.13 15.22
CA GLY A 262 -6.52 9.12 14.25
C GLY A 262 -5.41 8.20 13.67
N PHE A 263 -4.19 8.28 14.20
CA PHE A 263 -3.07 7.41 13.79
C PHE A 263 -2.97 6.11 14.62
N TYR A 264 -3.68 6.02 15.75
CA TYR A 264 -3.89 4.79 16.54
C TYR A 264 -2.62 3.97 16.85
N GLY A 265 -1.48 4.64 17.11
CA GLY A 265 -0.21 3.99 17.44
C GLY A 265 0.67 3.60 16.25
N SER A 266 0.27 3.94 15.02
CA SER A 266 1.12 3.92 13.83
C SER A 266 1.55 5.34 13.47
N ASP A 267 2.58 5.47 12.62
CA ASP A 267 2.90 6.71 11.90
C ASP A 267 2.06 6.87 10.62
N HIS A 268 1.24 5.88 10.29
CA HIS A 268 0.19 5.95 9.27
C HIS A 268 -1.21 6.01 9.91
N CYS A 269 -2.16 6.65 9.24
CA CYS A 269 -3.57 6.63 9.61
C CYS A 269 -4.37 5.72 8.67
N PRO A 270 -5.55 5.23 9.10
CA PRO A 270 -6.44 4.48 8.22
C PRO A 270 -6.89 5.32 7.03
N VAL A 271 -7.05 4.66 5.88
CA VAL A 271 -7.69 5.22 4.69
C VAL A 271 -8.91 4.37 4.37
N SER A 272 -10.03 5.00 4.02
CA SER A 272 -11.26 4.29 3.65
C SER A 272 -11.73 4.69 2.26
N LEU A 273 -12.22 3.71 1.50
CA LEU A 273 -12.96 3.92 0.25
C LEU A 273 -14.40 3.43 0.42
N HIS A 274 -15.36 4.26 0.05
CA HIS A 274 -16.76 3.89 -0.07
C HIS A 274 -17.19 3.95 -1.54
N LEU A 275 -17.71 2.83 -2.05
CA LEU A 275 -18.32 2.76 -3.37
C LEU A 275 -19.84 2.68 -3.24
N SER A 276 -20.57 3.51 -3.99
CA SER A 276 -22.03 3.47 -4.07
C SER A 276 -22.54 2.21 -4.78
N GLU A 277 -23.78 1.81 -4.48
CA GLU A 277 -24.45 0.70 -5.18
C GLU A 277 -24.80 1.07 -6.63
N GLU A 278 -25.13 2.34 -6.88
CA GLU A 278 -25.48 2.89 -8.20
C GLU A 278 -24.38 3.81 -8.74
N CYS A 279 -24.20 3.88 -10.07
CA CYS A 279 -23.34 4.90 -10.70
C CYS A 279 -24.01 6.27 -10.56
N LYS A 280 -23.25 7.28 -10.12
CA LYS A 280 -23.75 8.67 -10.18
C LYS A 280 -24.09 9.00 -11.63
N ALA A 281 -25.34 9.34 -11.91
CA ALA A 281 -25.74 9.84 -13.23
C ALA A 281 -24.87 11.07 -13.55
N ALA A 282 -24.24 11.08 -14.72
CA ALA A 282 -23.52 12.25 -15.19
C ALA A 282 -24.54 13.37 -15.43
N ASN A 283 -24.52 14.40 -14.59
CA ASN A 283 -25.20 15.67 -14.85
C ASN A 283 -24.39 16.51 -15.83
#